data_AF-A0A8T3NK25-F1
#
_entry.id   AF-A0A8T3NK25-F1
#
_cell.length_a   1.000
_cell.length_b   1.000
_cell.length_c   1.000
_cell.angle_alpha   90.00
_cell.angle_beta   90.00
_cell.angle_gamma   90.00
#
_symmetry.space_group_name_H-M   'P 1'
#
loop_
_entity.id
_entity.type
_entity.pdbx_description
1 polymer ?
#
loop_
_entity_poly.entity_id
_entity_poly.type
_entity_poly.pdbx_seq_one_letter_code
_entity_poly.pdbx_strand_id
1 'polypeptide(L)'
;MAALVSWANGGFARISQTTAGAEHHLIAEITGTEASLQIVWSGLSDRGGTPTCRLDLAANDVQEELPLNGTPTETGDLAEEIARMVRCVRDGKPPPTDAVDGRWAVRLALAAEASAQSGHKVAV
;
A
#
# COMPACT_ATOMS: atom_id res chain seq x y z
N MET A 1 -4.97 -5.72 13.48
CA MET A 1 -4.10 -4.71 14.13
C MET A 1 -4.26 -3.39 13.40
N ALA A 2 -4.15 -2.26 14.11
CA ALA A 2 -4.11 -0.93 13.50
C ALA A 2 -3.02 -0.08 14.15
N ALA A 3 -2.41 0.82 13.37
CA ALA A 3 -1.37 1.75 13.80
C ALA A 3 -1.62 3.14 13.21
N LEU A 4 -1.28 4.18 13.98
CA LEU A 4 -1.25 5.57 13.53
C LEU A 4 0.20 6.03 13.45
N VAL A 5 0.62 6.44 12.25
CA VAL A 5 1.96 6.98 11.97
C VAL A 5 1.83 8.48 11.78
N SER A 6 2.76 9.26 12.33
CA SER A 6 2.77 10.72 12.22
C SER A 6 4.15 11.23 11.85
N TRP A 7 4.20 12.30 11.07
CA TRP A 7 5.43 12.96 10.63
C TRP A 7 5.54 14.35 11.24
N ALA A 8 6.78 14.88 11.31
CA ALA A 8 7.05 16.19 11.90
C ALA A 8 6.36 17.37 11.18
N ASN A 9 6.02 17.19 9.90
CA ASN A 9 5.28 18.17 9.10
C ASN A 9 3.76 18.16 9.37
N GLY A 10 3.28 17.35 10.32
CA GLY A 10 1.85 17.25 10.65
C GLY A 10 1.06 16.22 9.83
N GLY A 11 1.67 15.63 8.79
CA GLY A 11 1.06 14.52 8.05
C GLY A 11 0.92 13.27 8.92
N PHE A 12 -0.04 12.40 8.58
CA PHE A 12 -0.25 11.14 9.26
C PHE A 12 -0.82 10.06 8.34
N ALA A 13 -0.69 8.81 8.74
CA ALA A 13 -1.24 7.65 8.05
C ALA A 13 -1.85 6.70 9.06
N ARG A 14 -3.01 6.13 8.74
CA ARG A 14 -3.63 5.04 9.49
C ARG A 14 -3.48 3.76 8.69
N ILE A 15 -2.83 2.77 9.28
CA ILE A 15 -2.62 1.44 8.68
C ILE A 15 -3.43 0.44 9.49
N SER A 16 -4.24 -0.37 8.83
CA SER A 16 -5.01 -1.43 9.48
C SER A 16 -4.99 -2.70 8.65
N GLN A 17 -4.73 -3.83 9.30
CA GLN A 17 -4.72 -5.14 8.68
C GLN A 17 -5.48 -6.14 9.55
N THR A 18 -6.31 -6.96 8.89
CA THR A 18 -6.97 -8.11 9.50
C THR A 18 -6.77 -9.32 8.61
N THR A 19 -6.41 -10.45 9.21
CA THR A 19 -6.27 -11.75 8.51
C THR A 19 -7.47 -12.68 8.78
N ALA A 20 -8.36 -12.28 9.70
CA ALA A 20 -9.57 -13.01 10.06
C ALA A 20 -10.84 -12.37 9.44
N GLY A 21 -10.65 -11.53 8.41
CA GLY A 21 -11.75 -10.93 7.64
C GLY A 21 -12.33 -11.90 6.61
N ALA A 22 -13.47 -11.53 6.03
CA ALA A 22 -13.97 -12.18 4.84
C ALA A 22 -13.21 -11.66 3.61
N GLU A 23 -12.95 -12.56 2.67
CA GLU A 23 -12.31 -12.24 1.38
C GLU A 23 -10.95 -11.53 1.53
N HIS A 24 -10.45 -10.93 0.45
CA HIS A 24 -9.21 -10.17 0.43
C HIS A 24 -9.47 -8.77 -0.13
N HIS A 25 -9.28 -7.76 0.71
CA HIS A 25 -9.53 -6.36 0.36
C HIS A 25 -8.33 -5.49 0.70
N LEU A 26 -7.93 -4.65 -0.24
CA LEU A 26 -6.96 -3.59 -0.04
C LEU A 26 -7.64 -2.26 -0.37
N ILE A 27 -7.64 -1.35 0.58
CA ILE A 27 -8.16 0.01 0.40
C ILE A 27 -7.06 0.97 0.80
N ALA A 28 -6.71 1.88 -0.10
CA ALA A 28 -5.79 2.97 0.17
C ALA A 28 -6.47 4.30 -0.11
N GLU A 29 -6.41 5.19 0.87
CA GLU A 29 -6.96 6.55 0.77
C GLU A 29 -5.82 7.54 0.98
N ILE A 30 -5.63 8.44 0.04
CA ILE A 30 -4.57 9.44 0.06
C ILE A 30 -5.23 10.80 -0.06
N THR A 31 -5.08 11.65 0.94
CA THR A 31 -5.65 13.00 0.96
C THR A 31 -4.53 14.02 0.97
N GLY A 32 -4.49 14.85 -0.07
CA GLY A 32 -3.64 16.02 -0.17
C GLY A 32 -4.42 17.30 0.15
N THR A 33 -3.79 18.45 -0.08
CA THR A 33 -4.41 19.77 0.12
C THR A 33 -5.38 20.17 -0.99
N GLU A 34 -5.25 19.57 -2.18
CA GLU A 34 -6.00 19.94 -3.38
C GLU A 34 -6.92 18.82 -3.88
N ALA A 35 -6.64 17.57 -3.51
CA ALA A 35 -7.35 16.40 -4.00
C ALA A 35 -7.24 15.23 -3.03
N SER A 36 -8.12 14.25 -3.20
CA SER A 36 -8.00 12.92 -2.60
C SER A 36 -8.12 11.81 -3.64
N LEU A 37 -7.47 10.68 -3.35
CA LEU A 37 -7.55 9.45 -4.10
C LEU A 37 -8.10 8.34 -3.21
N GLN A 38 -8.99 7.53 -3.75
CA GLN A 38 -9.38 6.26 -3.16
C GLN A 38 -9.05 5.13 -4.14
N ILE A 39 -8.33 4.13 -3.64
CA ILE A 39 -7.91 2.95 -4.39
C ILE A 39 -8.56 1.76 -3.70
N VAL A 40 -9.30 0.96 -4.45
CA VAL A 40 -9.94 -0.26 -3.96
C VAL A 40 -9.51 -1.42 -4.81
N TRP A 41 -9.05 -2.48 -4.15
CA TRP A 41 -8.88 -3.81 -4.73
C TRP A 41 -9.65 -4.80 -3.87
N SER A 42 -10.50 -5.62 -4.49
CA SER A 42 -11.29 -6.64 -3.80
C SER A 42 -11.28 -7.95 -4.58
N GLY A 43 -11.09 -9.06 -3.89
CA GLY A 43 -11.18 -10.39 -4.47
C GLY A 43 -11.49 -11.44 -3.41
N LEU A 44 -12.04 -12.58 -3.83
CA LEU A 44 -12.33 -13.71 -2.93
C LEU A 44 -11.08 -14.20 -2.17
N SER A 45 -9.92 -14.12 -2.83
CA SER A 45 -8.59 -14.32 -2.26
C SER A 45 -7.58 -13.47 -3.02
N ASP A 46 -6.41 -13.28 -2.43
CA ASP A 46 -5.23 -12.68 -3.07
C ASP A 46 -4.86 -13.38 -4.39
N ARG A 47 -5.02 -14.71 -4.44
CA ARG A 47 -4.80 -15.55 -5.63
C ARG A 47 -5.93 -15.53 -6.67
N GLY A 48 -7.02 -14.80 -6.43
CA GLY A 48 -8.14 -14.73 -7.36
C GLY A 48 -7.76 -14.08 -8.69
N GLY A 49 -8.19 -14.67 -9.81
CA GLY A 49 -7.90 -14.15 -11.16
C GLY A 49 -8.85 -13.06 -11.65
N THR A 50 -9.90 -12.74 -10.90
CA THR A 50 -10.96 -11.79 -11.30
C THR A 50 -11.32 -10.82 -10.16
N PRO A 51 -10.36 -10.01 -9.68
CA PRO A 51 -10.66 -9.00 -8.67
C PRO A 51 -11.45 -7.84 -9.26
N THR A 52 -12.15 -7.10 -8.40
CA THR A 52 -12.71 -5.78 -8.73
C THR A 52 -11.73 -4.70 -8.26
N CYS A 53 -11.43 -3.78 -9.17
CA CYS A 53 -10.45 -2.71 -8.92
C CYS A 53 -11.08 -1.36 -9.28
N ARG A 54 -10.85 -0.34 -8.46
CA ARG A 54 -11.33 1.02 -8.69
C ARG A 54 -10.30 2.04 -8.23
N LEU A 55 -10.20 3.14 -8.96
CA LEU A 55 -9.38 4.30 -8.62
C LEU A 55 -10.24 5.56 -8.77
N ASP A 56 -10.62 6.17 -7.66
CA ASP A 56 -11.42 7.39 -7.64
C ASP A 56 -10.54 8.61 -7.31
N LEU A 57 -10.74 9.70 -8.04
CA LEU A 57 -10.18 11.02 -7.76
C LEU A 57 -11.31 11.97 -7.34
N ALA A 58 -11.09 12.71 -6.26
CA ALA A 58 -11.93 13.85 -5.89
C ALA A 58 -11.09 15.13 -5.83
N ALA A 59 -11.44 16.14 -6.63
CA ALA A 59 -10.76 17.43 -6.69
C ALA A 59 -11.72 18.53 -7.19
N ASN A 60 -11.63 19.75 -6.66
CA ASN A 60 -12.40 20.92 -7.11
C ASN A 60 -13.93 20.67 -7.24
N ASP A 61 -14.54 20.03 -6.24
CA ASP A 61 -15.96 19.61 -6.23
C ASP A 61 -16.36 18.62 -7.34
N VAL A 62 -15.39 18.03 -8.03
CA VAL A 62 -15.58 16.97 -9.01
C VAL A 62 -15.09 15.66 -8.43
N GLN A 63 -15.85 14.59 -8.66
CA GLN A 63 -15.44 13.22 -8.38
C GLN A 63 -15.52 12.41 -9.67
N GLU A 64 -14.43 11.73 -10.01
CA GLU A 64 -14.36 10.87 -11.20
C GLU A 64 -13.62 9.56 -10.91
N GLU A 65 -14.03 8.50 -11.60
CA GLU A 65 -13.29 7.23 -11.62
C GLU A 65 -12.24 7.30 -12.73
N LEU A 66 -10.97 7.11 -12.38
CA LEU A 66 -9.86 7.12 -13.32
C LEU A 66 -9.68 5.73 -13.94
N PRO A 67 -9.36 5.66 -15.25
CA PRO A 67 -9.17 4.38 -15.92
C PRO A 67 -7.94 3.65 -15.39
N LEU A 68 -8.10 2.34 -15.15
CA LEU A 68 -7.00 1.43 -14.86
C LEU A 68 -6.47 0.80 -16.14
N ASN A 69 -5.15 0.64 -16.24
CA ASN A 69 -4.51 -0.06 -17.35
C ASN A 69 -4.57 -1.58 -17.12
N GLY A 70 -5.76 -2.15 -17.32
CA GLY A 70 -6.04 -3.57 -17.09
C GLY A 70 -6.56 -3.87 -15.69
N THR A 71 -6.55 -5.13 -15.31
CA THR A 71 -7.01 -5.62 -14.00
C THR A 71 -5.81 -6.10 -13.19
N PRO A 72 -5.34 -5.32 -12.20
CA PRO A 72 -4.27 -5.74 -11.31
C PRO A 72 -4.63 -7.04 -10.59
N THR A 73 -3.73 -8.02 -10.62
CA THR A 73 -3.87 -9.29 -9.88
C THR A 73 -2.59 -9.53 -9.12
N GLU A 74 -2.68 -10.08 -7.91
CA GLU A 74 -1.48 -10.35 -7.09
C GLU A 74 -0.48 -11.25 -7.85
N THR A 75 -0.98 -12.28 -8.53
CA THR A 75 -0.13 -13.23 -9.27
C THR A 75 0.51 -12.61 -10.51
N GLY A 76 -0.20 -11.74 -11.23
CA GLY A 76 0.33 -11.00 -12.37
C GLY A 76 1.37 -9.96 -11.94
N ASP A 77 1.07 -9.20 -10.90
CA ASP A 77 1.97 -8.18 -10.36
C ASP A 77 3.24 -8.82 -9.79
N LEU A 78 3.12 -9.95 -9.09
CA LEU A 78 4.26 -10.72 -8.58
C LEU A 78 5.16 -11.24 -9.71
N ALA A 79 4.58 -11.75 -10.80
CA ALA A 79 5.35 -12.20 -11.96
C ALA A 79 6.13 -11.04 -12.60
N GLU A 80 5.51 -9.86 -12.72
CA GLU A 80 6.18 -8.66 -13.22
C GLU A 80 7.25 -8.15 -12.26
N GLU A 81 7.02 -8.19 -10.94
CA GLU A 81 8.00 -7.81 -9.93
C GLU A 81 9.25 -8.72 -9.98
N ILE A 82 9.06 -10.04 -10.06
CA ILE A 82 10.16 -11.00 -10.24
C ILE A 82 10.94 -10.68 -11.53
N ALA A 83 10.23 -10.43 -12.64
CA ALA A 83 10.86 -10.07 -13.90
C ALA A 83 11.66 -8.76 -13.80
N ARG A 84 11.17 -7.75 -13.05
CA ARG A 84 11.91 -6.51 -12.77
C ARG A 84 13.18 -6.78 -11.98
N MET A 85 13.12 -7.62 -10.95
CA MET A 85 14.31 -7.98 -10.17
C MET A 85 15.38 -8.65 -11.04
N VAL A 86 14.99 -9.59 -11.91
CA VAL A 86 15.91 -10.22 -12.87
C VAL A 86 16.59 -9.18 -13.77
N ARG A 87 15.85 -8.18 -14.25
CA ARG A 87 16.40 -7.09 -15.06
C ARG A 87 17.38 -6.22 -14.28
N CYS A 88 17.12 -5.95 -13.00
CA CYS A 88 18.04 -5.19 -12.15
C CYS A 88 19.40 -5.90 -12.03
N VAL A 89 19.38 -7.22 -11.77
CA VAL A 89 20.59 -8.03 -11.67
C VAL A 89 21.32 -8.11 -13.02
N ARG A 90 20.60 -8.40 -14.09
CA ARG A 90 21.19 -8.63 -15.42
C ARG A 90 21.72 -7.33 -16.04
N ASP A 91 20.95 -6.25 -15.94
CA ASP A 91 21.20 -5.01 -16.67
C ASP A 91 21.86 -3.94 -15.79
N GLY A 92 22.10 -4.23 -14.50
CA GLY A 92 22.72 -3.31 -13.53
C GLY A 92 21.84 -2.09 -13.18
N LYS A 93 20.54 -2.15 -13.45
CA LYS A 93 19.60 -1.06 -13.15
C LYS A 93 19.17 -1.10 -11.68
N PRO A 94 18.92 0.05 -11.05
CA PRO A 94 18.41 0.07 -9.68
C PRO A 94 17.01 -0.56 -9.61
N PRO A 95 16.68 -1.27 -8.52
CA PRO A 95 15.34 -1.76 -8.29
C PRO A 95 14.36 -0.60 -8.06
N PRO A 96 13.05 -0.79 -8.32
CA PRO A 96 12.02 0.21 -8.04
C PRO A 96 11.86 0.49 -6.54
N THR A 97 12.34 -0.43 -5.69
CA THR A 97 12.35 -0.33 -4.23
C THR A 97 13.70 -0.85 -3.75
N ASP A 98 14.40 -0.07 -2.92
CA ASP A 98 15.77 -0.38 -2.52
C ASP A 98 15.88 -0.88 -1.07
N ALA A 99 17.12 -1.07 -0.60
CA ALA A 99 17.37 -1.53 0.76
C ALA A 99 16.97 -0.51 1.83
N VAL A 100 16.93 0.78 1.50
CA VAL A 100 16.50 1.85 2.41
C VAL A 100 14.98 1.78 2.61
N ASP A 101 14.23 1.58 1.53
CA ASP A 101 12.78 1.38 1.59
C ASP A 101 12.43 0.16 2.44
N GLY A 102 13.08 -0.99 2.17
CA GLY A 102 12.89 -2.22 2.94
C GLY A 102 13.25 -2.06 4.41
N ARG A 103 14.34 -1.33 4.72
CA ARG A 103 14.72 -1.01 6.10
C ARG A 103 13.62 -0.21 6.80
N TRP A 104 13.04 0.80 6.15
CA TRP A 104 11.97 1.60 6.75
C TRP A 104 10.70 0.79 7.00
N ALA A 105 10.31 -0.08 6.08
CA ALA A 105 9.16 -0.97 6.26
C ALA A 105 9.31 -1.84 7.52
N VAL A 106 10.47 -2.46 7.70
CA VAL A 106 10.76 -3.30 8.88
C VAL A 106 10.78 -2.47 10.16
N ARG A 107 11.43 -1.30 10.15
CA ARG A 107 11.48 -0.43 11.33
C ARG A 107 10.09 0.02 11.77
N LEU A 108 9.21 0.33 10.82
CA LEU A 108 7.83 0.70 11.11
C LEU A 108 7.05 -0.46 11.75
N ALA A 109 7.19 -1.68 11.23
CA ALA A 109 6.55 -2.85 11.80
C ALA A 109 6.99 -3.12 13.25
N LEU A 110 8.29 -3.06 13.53
CA LEU A 110 8.84 -3.24 14.87
C LEU A 110 8.36 -2.14 15.83
N ALA A 111 8.30 -0.88 15.37
CA ALA A 111 7.80 0.22 16.18
C ALA A 111 6.30 0.09 16.47
N ALA A 112 5.51 -0.35 15.49
CA ALA A 112 4.09 -0.62 15.67
C ALA A 112 3.84 -1.74 16.69
N GLU A 113 4.63 -2.82 16.64
CA GLU A 113 4.60 -3.89 17.64
C GLU A 113 4.95 -3.37 19.04
N ALA A 114 6.08 -2.66 19.19
CA ALA A 114 6.48 -2.08 20.46
C ALA A 114 5.44 -1.07 21.01
N SER A 115 4.81 -0.31 20.12
CA SER A 115 3.74 0.63 20.47
C SER A 115 2.50 -0.12 20.98
N ALA A 116 2.10 -1.20 20.32
CA ALA A 116 0.98 -2.02 20.74
C ALA A 116 1.22 -2.70 22.11
N GLN A 117 2.45 -3.16 22.37
CA GLN A 117 2.82 -3.80 23.63
C GLN A 117 2.91 -2.81 24.79
N SER A 118 3.45 -1.61 24.55
CA SER A 118 3.66 -0.59 25.59
C SER A 118 2.46 0.32 25.81
N GLY A 119 1.55 0.43 24.84
CA GLY A 119 0.47 1.42 24.85
C GLY A 119 0.93 2.87 24.60
N HIS A 120 2.18 3.09 24.22
CA HIS A 120 2.78 4.41 24.04
C HIS A 120 3.25 4.64 22.59
N LYS A 121 3.39 5.91 22.21
CA LYS A 121 4.00 6.30 20.93
C LYS A 121 5.47 5.90 20.93
N VAL A 122 5.91 5.25 19.84
CA VAL A 122 7.30 4.84 19.60
C VAL A 122 7.86 5.64 18.43
N ALA A 123 9.08 6.15 18.55
CA ALA A 123 9.78 6.83 17.48
C ALA A 123 10.42 5.82 16.52
N VAL A 124 10.38 6.12 15.22
CA VAL A 124 11.03 5.36 14.15
C VAL A 124 12.22 6.15 13.63
#